data_AF-A0A5F2I0U1-F1
#
_entry.id   AF-A0A5F2I0U1-F1
#
_cell.length_a   1.000
_cell.length_b   1.000
_cell.length_c   1.000
_cell.angle_alpha   90.00
_cell.angle_beta   90.00
_cell.angle_gamma   90.00
#
_symmetry.space_group_name_H-M   'P 1'
#
loop_
_entity.id
_entity.type
_entity.pdbx_description
1 polymer ?
#
loop_
_entity_poly.entity_id
_entity_poly.type
_entity_poly.pdbx_seq_one_letter_code
_entity_poly.pdbx_strand_id
1 'polypeptide(L)'
;DGSRSFRRIDEHLMPRSTFTTMKEQDRLGLGVQGDGAAWLAEARQMLDFNLKRLAHRARSGKLEGVRLENGTLIVTPIAGEVPAAADELNAEISELYPLVEVPDL
;
A
#
# COMPACT_ATOMS: atom_id res chain seq x y z
N ASP A 1 -2.32 -37.45 -4.24
CA ASP A 1 -3.00 -37.30 -2.94
C ASP A 1 -2.37 -36.21 -2.10
N GLY A 2 -3.15 -35.16 -1.88
CA GLY A 2 -2.80 -34.04 -1.02
C GLY A 2 -3.99 -33.10 -0.96
N SER A 3 -4.96 -33.41 -0.10
CA SER A 3 -6.18 -32.61 0.04
C SER A 3 -5.81 -31.22 0.53
N ARG A 4 -5.75 -30.25 -0.39
CA ARG A 4 -5.78 -28.83 -0.03
C ARG A 4 -7.21 -28.50 0.38
N SER A 5 -7.59 -28.89 1.59
CA SER A 5 -8.90 -28.56 2.16
C SER A 5 -8.97 -27.06 2.37
N PHE A 6 -9.98 -26.42 1.78
CA PHE A 6 -10.27 -25.01 1.99
C PHE A 6 -10.46 -24.72 3.48
N ARG A 7 -9.78 -23.69 3.98
CA ARG A 7 -10.00 -23.16 5.33
C ARG A 7 -10.85 -21.91 5.24
N ARG A 8 -11.78 -21.78 6.18
CA ARG A 8 -12.62 -20.60 6.26
C ARG A 8 -11.77 -19.42 6.74
N ILE A 9 -12.03 -18.23 6.19
CA ILE A 9 -11.23 -17.04 6.52
C ILE A 9 -11.24 -16.71 8.02
N ASP A 10 -12.33 -16.99 8.74
CA ASP A 10 -12.47 -16.76 10.17
C ASP A 10 -11.48 -17.55 11.02
N GLU A 11 -11.02 -18.72 10.56
CA GLU A 11 -9.94 -19.48 11.20
C GLU A 11 -8.59 -18.74 11.19
N HIS A 12 -8.43 -17.78 10.27
CA HIS A 12 -7.24 -16.93 10.15
C HIS A 12 -7.40 -15.56 10.80
N LEU A 13 -8.61 -15.21 11.26
CA LEU A 13 -8.89 -13.92 11.87
C LEU A 13 -8.65 -13.95 13.38
N MET A 14 -8.17 -12.84 13.91
CA MET A 14 -8.18 -12.60 15.35
C MET A 14 -9.63 -12.61 15.86
N PRO A 15 -9.94 -13.33 16.96
CA PRO A 15 -11.28 -13.29 17.56
C PRO A 15 -11.70 -11.86 17.90
N ARG A 16 -12.97 -11.51 17.65
CA ARG A 16 -13.50 -10.16 17.85
C ARG A 16 -13.32 -9.64 19.28
N SER A 17 -13.42 -10.53 20.27
CA SER A 17 -13.17 -10.20 21.68
C SER A 17 -11.72 -9.78 21.91
N THR A 18 -10.77 -10.57 21.39
CA THR A 18 -9.33 -10.27 21.44
C THR A 18 -9.03 -8.93 20.75
N PHE A 19 -9.60 -8.71 19.56
CA PHE A 19 -9.44 -7.45 18.84
C PHE A 19 -9.94 -6.25 19.65
N THR A 20 -11.13 -6.35 20.25
CA THR A 20 -11.73 -5.26 21.03
C THR A 20 -10.85 -4.91 22.23
N THR A 21 -10.42 -5.91 23.00
CA THR A 21 -9.50 -5.72 24.13
C THR A 21 -8.17 -5.10 23.70
N MET A 22 -7.58 -5.57 22.61
CA MET A 22 -6.31 -5.03 22.11
C MET A 22 -6.47 -3.60 21.58
N LYS A 23 -7.62 -3.28 20.96
CA LYS A 23 -7.93 -1.94 20.49
C LYS A 23 -8.05 -0.94 21.64
N GLU A 24 -8.80 -1.30 22.69
CA GLU A 24 -8.99 -0.45 23.87
C GLU A 24 -7.69 -0.20 24.65
N GLN A 25 -6.79 -1.19 24.65
CA GLN A 25 -5.48 -1.09 25.29
C GLN A 25 -4.41 -0.43 24.40
N ASP A 26 -4.74 -0.01 23.17
CA ASP A 26 -3.79 0.49 22.17
C ASP A 26 -2.62 -0.48 21.89
N ARG A 27 -2.93 -1.78 21.87
CA ARG A 27 -1.96 -2.88 21.72
C ARG A 27 -2.06 -3.62 20.39
N LEU A 28 -2.85 -3.11 19.45
CA LEU A 28 -2.92 -3.67 18.10
C LEU A 28 -1.61 -3.49 17.32
N GLY A 29 -0.72 -2.57 17.75
CA GLY A 29 0.58 -2.36 17.13
C GLY A 29 0.48 -1.94 15.66
N LEU A 30 -0.62 -1.29 15.29
CA LEU A 30 -0.82 -0.82 13.93
C LEU A 30 0.14 0.32 13.66
N GLY A 31 0.96 0.21 12.61
CA GLY A 31 1.86 1.28 12.17
C GLY A 31 1.13 2.46 11.50
N VAL A 32 -0.13 2.68 11.82
CA VAL A 32 -1.00 3.71 11.24
C VAL A 32 -1.77 4.43 12.34
N GLN A 33 -2.08 5.70 12.10
CA GLN A 33 -2.89 6.51 13.01
C GLN A 33 -4.27 5.86 13.21
N GLY A 34 -4.65 5.65 14.47
CA GLY A 34 -5.95 5.06 14.83
C GLY A 34 -7.14 6.01 14.67
N ASP A 35 -6.87 7.31 14.52
CA ASP A 35 -7.87 8.34 14.23
C ASP A 35 -7.78 8.73 12.75
N GLY A 36 -8.86 8.46 12.00
CA GLY A 36 -8.94 8.78 10.58
C GLY A 36 -8.87 10.28 10.28
N ALA A 37 -9.38 11.15 11.16
CA ALA A 37 -9.29 12.59 10.97
C ALA A 37 -7.85 13.09 11.17
N ALA A 38 -7.16 12.59 12.20
CA ALA A 38 -5.75 12.86 12.43
C ALA A 38 -4.89 12.38 11.25
N TRP A 39 -5.13 11.15 10.78
CA TRP A 39 -4.46 10.59 9.62
C TRP A 39 -4.64 11.47 8.36
N LEU A 40 -5.87 11.90 8.07
CA LEU A 40 -6.16 12.76 6.92
C LEU A 40 -5.47 14.12 7.04
N ALA A 41 -5.37 14.68 8.25
CA ALA A 41 -4.66 15.93 8.48
C ALA A 41 -3.16 15.81 8.20
N GLU A 42 -2.53 14.73 8.69
CA GLU A 42 -1.12 14.42 8.43
C GLU A 42 -0.87 14.18 6.93
N ALA A 43 -1.69 13.36 6.29
CA ALA A 43 -1.60 13.09 4.86
C ALA A 43 -1.72 14.37 4.02
N ARG A 44 -2.64 15.28 4.40
CA ARG A 44 -2.81 16.57 3.71
C ARG A 44 -1.58 17.47 3.87
N GLN A 45 -1.00 17.53 5.06
CA GLN A 45 0.21 18.32 5.31
C GLN A 45 1.40 17.79 4.50
N MET A 46 1.59 16.47 4.49
CA MET A 46 2.64 15.82 3.72
C MET A 46 2.46 16.06 2.22
N LEU A 47 1.23 15.97 1.72
CA LEU A 47 0.91 16.23 0.32
C LEU A 47 1.22 17.68 -0.08
N ASP A 48 0.79 18.66 0.72
CA ASP A 48 1.05 20.08 0.47
C ASP A 48 2.57 20.37 0.41
N PHE A 49 3.32 19.84 1.37
CA PHE A 49 4.79 19.95 1.39
C PHE A 49 5.41 19.38 0.11
N ASN A 50 5.01 18.17 -0.28
CA ASN A 50 5.54 17.49 -1.46
C ASN A 50 5.20 18.23 -2.75
N LEU A 51 3.97 18.77 -2.88
CA LEU A 51 3.56 19.55 -4.04
C LEU A 51 4.34 20.86 -4.16
N LYS A 52 4.56 21.56 -3.04
CA LYS A 52 5.39 22.78 -3.01
C LYS A 52 6.83 22.48 -3.42
N ARG A 53 7.41 21.40 -2.89
CA ARG A 53 8.76 20.95 -3.22
C ARG A 53 8.86 20.54 -4.69
N LEU A 54 7.88 19.82 -5.22
CA LEU A 54 7.79 19.42 -6.63
C LEU A 54 7.74 20.65 -7.53
N ALA A 55 6.83 21.59 -7.28
CA ALA A 55 6.67 22.80 -8.07
C ALA A 55 7.95 23.65 -8.08
N HIS A 56 8.63 23.78 -6.93
CA HIS A 56 9.93 24.46 -6.85
C HIS A 56 10.99 23.78 -7.72
N ARG A 57 11.13 22.45 -7.61
CA ARG A 57 12.13 21.69 -8.38
C ARG A 57 11.84 21.69 -9.87
N ALA A 58 10.57 21.54 -10.26
CA ALA A 58 10.12 21.58 -11.66
C ALA A 58 10.46 22.93 -12.31
N ARG A 59 10.17 24.05 -11.63
CA ARG A 59 10.54 25.39 -12.11
C ARG A 59 12.04 25.60 -12.25
N SER A 60 12.84 24.98 -11.39
CA SER A 60 14.30 25.06 -11.45
C SER A 60 14.96 24.09 -12.46
N GLY A 61 14.17 23.30 -13.19
CA GLY A 61 14.67 22.30 -14.14
C GLY A 61 15.46 21.15 -13.50
N LYS A 62 15.30 20.92 -12.19
CA LYS A 62 16.09 19.94 -11.41
C LYS A 62 15.44 18.55 -11.31
N LEU A 63 14.39 18.31 -12.07
CA LEU A 63 13.70 17.02 -12.09
C LEU A 63 14.01 16.34 -13.42
N GLU A 64 14.76 15.25 -13.35
CA GLU A 64 15.04 14.41 -14.52
C GLU A 64 13.74 13.78 -15.03
N GLY A 65 13.55 13.79 -16.35
CA GLY A 65 12.34 13.24 -16.97
C GLY A 65 11.05 13.99 -16.66
N VAL A 66 11.09 15.16 -16.00
CA VAL A 66 9.88 15.93 -15.64
C VAL A 66 9.96 17.35 -16.18
N ARG A 67 8.91 17.76 -16.89
CA ARG A 67 8.76 19.11 -17.45
C ARG A 67 7.46 19.75 -16.97
N LEU A 68 7.45 21.09 -16.93
CA LEU A 68 6.26 21.87 -16.64
C LEU A 68 5.99 22.80 -17.82
N GLU A 69 4.93 22.53 -18.58
CA GLU A 69 4.56 23.29 -19.78
C GLU A 69 3.13 23.83 -19.63
N ASN A 70 2.96 25.16 -19.70
CA ASN A 70 1.65 25.83 -19.57
C ASN A 70 0.83 25.40 -18.33
N GLY A 71 1.49 25.06 -17.22
CA GLY A 71 0.84 24.59 -15.99
C GLY A 71 0.58 23.08 -15.93
N THR A 72 0.92 22.33 -16.98
CA THR A 72 0.80 20.88 -17.05
C THR A 72 2.12 20.22 -16.68
N LEU A 73 2.09 19.29 -15.72
CA LEU A 73 3.23 18.46 -15.35
C LEU A 73 3.33 17.28 -16.33
N ILE A 74 4.42 17.19 -17.06
CA ILE A 74 4.71 16.11 -18.00
C ILE A 74 5.81 15.25 -17.38
N VAL A 75 5.50 13.97 -17.13
CA VAL A 75 6.45 12.99 -16.57
C VAL A 75 6.75 11.96 -17.65
N THR A 76 8.01 11.84 -18.04
CA THR A 76 8.49 10.77 -18.92
C THR A 76 8.37 9.44 -18.17
N PRO A 77 7.64 8.45 -18.70
CA PRO A 77 7.56 7.13 -18.09
C PRO A 77 8.95 6.52 -17.95
N ILE A 78 9.25 5.98 -16.78
CA ILE A 78 10.43 5.13 -16.60
C ILE A 78 10.12 3.80 -17.28
N ALA A 79 11.01 3.32 -18.14
CA ALA A 79 10.89 1.98 -18.69
C ALA A 79 10.97 0.98 -17.53
N GLY A 80 9.99 0.09 -17.41
CA GLY A 80 10.02 -0.94 -16.38
C GLY A 80 11.21 -1.87 -16.61
N GLU A 81 12.16 -1.88 -15.67
CA GLU A 81 13.28 -2.83 -15.63
C GLU A 81 12.93 -4.05 -14.78
N VAL A 82 11.69 -4.53 -14.84
CA VAL A 82 11.32 -5.78 -14.15
C VAL A 82 11.94 -6.93 -14.94
N PRO A 83 12.90 -7.69 -14.36
CA PRO A 83 13.46 -8.84 -15.05
C PRO A 83 12.40 -9.94 -15.16
N ALA A 84 12.40 -10.71 -16.25
CA ALA A 84 11.46 -11.84 -16.41
C ALA A 84 11.51 -12.83 -15.23
N ALA A 85 12.69 -13.00 -14.60
CA ALA A 85 12.86 -13.84 -13.41
C ALA A 85 12.04 -13.35 -12.18
N ALA A 86 11.70 -12.06 -12.11
CA ALA A 86 10.87 -11.54 -11.03
C ALA A 86 9.40 -11.97 -11.18
N ASP A 87 8.90 -12.10 -12.41
CA ASP A 87 7.56 -12.62 -12.68
C ASP A 87 7.47 -14.12 -12.33
N GLU A 88 8.52 -14.88 -12.66
CA GLU A 88 8.63 -16.30 -12.28
C GLU A 88 8.65 -16.49 -10.76
N LEU A 89 9.45 -15.70 -10.04
CA LEU A 89 9.49 -15.72 -8.57
C LEU A 89 8.15 -15.32 -7.94
N ASN A 90 7.47 -14.32 -8.50
CA ASN A 90 6.17 -13.89 -8.01
C ASN A 90 5.11 -14.98 -8.19
N ALA A 91 5.16 -15.73 -9.29
CA ALA A 91 4.31 -16.90 -9.50
C ALA A 91 4.60 -17.99 -8.45
N GLU A 92 5.87 -18.31 -8.20
CA GLU A 92 6.26 -19.28 -7.17
C GLU A 92 5.77 -18.87 -5.77
N ILE A 93 5.98 -17.61 -5.37
CA ILE A 93 5.50 -17.09 -4.08
C ILE A 93 3.97 -17.15 -4.00
N SER A 94 3.28 -16.85 -5.10
CA SER A 94 1.81 -16.88 -5.15
C SER A 94 1.25 -18.29 -4.95
N GLU A 95 1.97 -19.33 -5.39
CA GLU A 95 1.59 -20.73 -5.15
C GLU A 95 1.69 -21.15 -3.68
N LEU A 96 2.47 -20.43 -2.88
CA LEU A 96 2.59 -20.66 -1.44
C LEU A 96 1.41 -20.05 -0.65
N TYR A 97 0.58 -19.21 -1.28
CA TYR A 97 -0.58 -18.65 -0.59
C TYR A 97 -1.61 -19.72 -0.23
N PRO A 98 -2.21 -19.63 0.96
CA PRO A 98 -3.29 -20.53 1.34
C PRO A 98 -4.52 -20.28 0.47
N LEU A 99 -5.17 -21.37 0.04
CA LEU A 99 -6.50 -21.32 -0.57
C LEU A 99 -7.55 -21.05 0.52
N VAL A 100 -8.01 -19.80 0.61
CA VAL A 100 -9.02 -19.34 1.58
C VAL A 100 -10.35 -19.04 0.88
N GLU A 101 -11.46 -19.43 1.49
CA GLU A 101 -12.81 -19.05 1.05
C GLU A 101 -13.19 -17.70 1.68
N VAL A 102 -13.47 -16.70 0.84
CA VAL A 102 -14.02 -15.41 1.28
C VAL A 102 -15.54 -15.49 1.13
N PRO A 103 -16.32 -15.60 2.22
CA PRO A 103 -17.76 -15.55 2.13
C PRO A 103 -18.21 -14.16 1.66
N ASP A 104 -19.25 -14.11 0.82
CA ASP A 104 -19.88 -12.85 0.41
C ASP A 104 -20.34 -12.05 1.65
N LEU A 105 -20.05 -10.74 1.66
CA LEU A 105 -20.33 -9.78 2.75
C LEU A 105 -21.83 -9.48 2.93
#